data_AF-A0A4Q3TGA9-F1
#
_entry.id   AF-A0A4Q3TGA9-F1
#
_cell.length_a   1.000
_cell.length_b   1.000
_cell.length_c   1.000
_cell.angle_alpha   90.00
_cell.angle_beta   90.00
_cell.angle_gamma   90.00
#
_symmetry.space_group_name_H-M   'P 1'
#
loop_
_entity.id
_entity.type
_entity.pdbx_description
1 polymer ?
#
loop_
_entity_poly.entity_id
_entity_poly.type
_entity_poly.pdbx_seq_one_letter_code
_entity_poly.pdbx_strand_id
1 'polypeptide(L)'
;PWDAKLPQFVTVEDCEKVTRQLQFALEVEEAAYKRLEVSSPGIDRPLRGEKDFERFAGEVVDITLKAPMGAAAAGQVSATRKKFRGTLERVAAGSWQIVWSEEPIAKPGAKVSKKRAPAPVHALGFVLNELKEARLAPIVDFKGRKGAGLVDTAASMDQETGE
;
A
#
# COMPACT_ATOMS: atom_id res chain seq x y z
N PRO A 1 4.87 -21.93 9.23
CA PRO A 1 3.56 -21.32 9.55
C PRO A 1 3.53 -19.92 8.92
N TRP A 2 2.48 -19.63 8.15
CA TRP A 2 2.29 -18.31 7.53
C TRP A 2 2.09 -17.23 8.60
N ASP A 3 2.84 -16.12 8.54
CA ASP A 3 2.66 -14.96 9.41
C ASP A 3 2.13 -13.77 8.59
N ALA A 4 0.85 -13.44 8.79
CA ALA A 4 0.20 -12.35 8.10
C ALA A 4 0.74 -10.95 8.47
N LYS A 5 1.66 -10.85 9.44
CA LYS A 5 2.22 -9.58 9.94
C LYS A 5 3.53 -9.16 9.28
N LEU A 6 4.14 -10.02 8.46
CA LEU A 6 5.37 -9.71 7.74
C LEU A 6 5.11 -9.71 6.23
N PRO A 7 5.58 -8.70 5.47
CA PRO A 7 5.52 -8.72 4.02
C PRO A 7 6.44 -9.84 3.50
N GLN A 8 5.85 -10.98 3.16
CA GLN A 8 6.56 -12.12 2.59
C GLN A 8 6.55 -11.97 1.06
N PHE A 9 7.73 -11.88 0.45
CA PHE A 9 7.84 -11.94 -1.01
C PHE A 9 7.52 -13.35 -1.48
N VAL A 10 6.73 -13.47 -2.54
CA VAL A 10 6.47 -14.75 -3.22
C VAL A 10 7.57 -14.96 -4.25
N THR A 11 8.31 -16.05 -4.13
CA THR A 11 9.36 -16.40 -5.09
C THR A 11 8.85 -17.35 -6.18
N VAL A 12 9.70 -17.63 -7.18
CA VAL A 12 9.38 -18.61 -8.23
C VAL A 12 9.24 -20.01 -7.64
N GLU A 13 10.05 -20.35 -6.64
CA GLU A 13 10.01 -21.63 -5.94
C GLU A 13 8.69 -21.84 -5.19
N ASP A 14 8.07 -20.78 -4.67
CA ASP A 14 6.76 -20.86 -4.04
C ASP A 14 5.67 -21.18 -5.07
N CYS A 15 5.73 -20.57 -6.25
CA CYS A 15 4.81 -20.85 -7.35
C CYS A 15 4.97 -22.29 -7.86
N GLU A 16 6.21 -22.80 -7.95
CA GLU A 16 6.49 -24.19 -8.31
C GLU A 16 5.88 -25.18 -7.31
N LYS A 17 6.09 -24.96 -6.00
CA LYS A 17 5.54 -25.82 -4.94
C LYS A 17 4.02 -25.89 -5.01
N VAL A 18 3.35 -24.75 -5.17
CA VAL A 18 1.89 -24.69 -5.31
C VAL A 18 1.44 -25.41 -6.57
N THR A 19 2.14 -25.23 -7.70
CA THR A 19 1.83 -25.92 -8.95
C THR A 19 1.89 -27.44 -8.78
N ARG A 20 2.96 -27.96 -8.14
CA ARG A 20 3.09 -29.41 -7.87
C ARG A 20 1.97 -29.92 -6.98
N GLN A 21 1.65 -29.20 -5.90
CA GLN A 21 0.56 -29.59 -4.99
C GLN A 21 -0.80 -29.60 -5.69
N LEU A 22 -1.08 -28.59 -6.52
CA LEU A 22 -2.32 -28.52 -7.29
C LEU A 22 -2.44 -29.64 -8.32
N GLN A 23 -1.34 -30.07 -8.96
CA GLN A 23 -1.36 -31.20 -9.89
C GLN A 23 -1.87 -32.47 -9.19
N PHE A 24 -1.32 -32.80 -8.01
CA PHE A 24 -1.77 -33.96 -7.24
C PHE A 24 -3.22 -33.83 -6.77
N ALA A 25 -3.61 -32.64 -6.30
CA ALA A 25 -4.98 -32.40 -5.84
C ALA A 25 -5.99 -32.54 -6.99
N LEU A 26 -5.70 -31.96 -8.17
CA LEU A 26 -6.56 -32.03 -9.34
C LEU A 26 -6.69 -33.46 -9.89
N GLU A 27 -5.64 -34.26 -9.78
CA GLU A 27 -5.68 -35.69 -10.14
C GLU A 27 -6.59 -36.49 -9.20
N VAL A 28 -6.48 -36.27 -7.89
CA VAL A 28 -7.34 -36.92 -6.87
C VAL A 28 -8.81 -36.54 -7.05
N GLU A 29 -9.08 -35.28 -7.39
CA GLU A 29 -10.44 -34.77 -7.60
C GLU A 29 -10.98 -35.04 -9.02
N GLU A 30 -10.25 -35.79 -9.85
CA GLU A 30 -10.57 -36.08 -11.26
C GLU A 30 -10.89 -34.80 -12.08
N ALA A 31 -10.29 -33.68 -11.71
CA ALA A 31 -10.54 -32.38 -12.30
C ALA A 31 -9.65 -32.18 -13.55
N ALA A 32 -10.25 -32.36 -14.73
CA ALA A 32 -9.55 -32.14 -15.99
C ALA A 32 -9.17 -30.67 -16.20
N TYR A 33 -7.91 -30.40 -16.54
CA TYR A 33 -7.41 -29.08 -16.91
C TYR A 33 -6.57 -29.15 -18.20
N LYS A 34 -6.68 -28.13 -19.05
CA LYS A 34 -5.87 -28.03 -20.28
C LYS A 34 -4.55 -27.30 -20.05
N ARG A 35 -4.56 -26.30 -19.16
CA ARG A 35 -3.40 -25.48 -18.80
C ARG A 35 -3.58 -25.00 -17.37
N LEU A 36 -2.59 -25.30 -16.52
CA LEU A 36 -2.52 -24.83 -15.15
C LEU A 36 -1.49 -23.70 -15.09
N GLU A 37 -1.91 -22.52 -14.65
CA GLU A 37 -1.02 -21.37 -14.44
C GLU A 37 -1.13 -20.91 -12.99
N VAL A 38 0.01 -20.85 -12.31
CA VAL A 38 0.15 -20.29 -10.97
C VAL A 38 1.11 -19.13 -11.07
N SER A 39 0.64 -17.96 -10.66
CA SER A 39 1.44 -16.74 -10.66
C SER A 39 1.33 -16.06 -9.30
N SER A 40 2.40 -15.38 -8.90
CA SER A 40 2.32 -14.45 -7.79
C SER A 40 1.51 -13.22 -8.21
N PRO A 41 0.78 -12.58 -7.28
CA PRO A 41 0.02 -11.38 -7.62
C PRO A 41 0.98 -10.23 -7.97
N GLY A 42 0.71 -9.57 -9.09
CA GLY A 42 1.56 -8.52 -9.68
C GLY A 42 1.48 -7.16 -8.97
N ILE A 43 1.84 -7.13 -7.68
CA ILE A 43 1.65 -5.96 -6.80
C ILE A 43 2.93 -5.09 -6.69
N ASP A 44 4.01 -5.39 -7.43
CA ASP A 44 5.24 -4.56 -7.49
C ASP A 44 5.27 -3.70 -8.77
N ARG A 45 4.12 -3.12 -9.17
CA ARG A 45 4.02 -2.32 -10.40
C ARG A 45 4.69 -0.96 -10.20
N PRO A 46 5.70 -0.56 -11.00
CA PRO A 46 6.27 0.79 -10.94
C PRO A 46 5.25 1.84 -11.39
N LEU A 47 5.17 2.95 -10.66
CA LEU A 47 4.35 4.12 -11.00
C LEU A 47 5.26 5.17 -11.65
N ARG A 48 5.04 5.47 -12.94
CA ARG A 48 5.96 6.34 -13.71
C ARG A 48 5.39 7.70 -14.07
N GLY A 49 4.08 7.83 -14.16
CA GLY A 49 3.44 9.08 -14.57
C GLY A 49 2.15 9.34 -13.81
N GLU A 50 1.62 10.56 -13.97
CA GLU A 50 0.45 11.05 -13.23
C GLU A 50 -0.76 10.12 -13.33
N LYS A 51 -1.04 9.59 -14.53
CA LYS A 51 -2.13 8.61 -14.76
C LYS A 51 -2.03 7.36 -13.89
N ASP A 52 -0.82 6.91 -13.56
CA ASP A 52 -0.64 5.76 -12.69
C ASP A 52 -0.99 6.12 -11.24
N PHE A 53 -0.58 7.31 -10.77
CA PHE A 53 -0.93 7.79 -9.43
C PHE A 53 -2.43 8.05 -9.28
N GLU A 54 -3.08 8.59 -10.32
CA GLU A 54 -4.54 8.73 -10.37
C GLU A 54 -5.25 7.39 -10.30
N ARG A 55 -4.77 6.40 -11.04
CA ARG A 55 -5.37 5.06 -11.08
C ARG A 55 -5.28 4.33 -9.74
N PHE A 56 -4.24 4.59 -8.95
CA PHE A 56 -3.96 3.89 -7.70
C PHE A 56 -4.07 4.79 -6.47
N ALA A 57 -4.80 5.89 -6.57
CA ALA A 57 -5.20 6.65 -5.40
C ALA A 57 -6.02 5.75 -4.46
N GLY A 58 -5.67 5.74 -3.18
CA GLY A 58 -6.22 4.87 -2.15
C GLY A 58 -5.44 3.56 -1.95
N GLU A 59 -4.49 3.23 -2.81
CA GLU A 59 -3.64 2.04 -2.66
C GLU A 59 -2.39 2.33 -1.84
N VAL A 60 -1.82 1.28 -1.23
CA VAL A 60 -0.55 1.40 -0.50
C VAL A 60 0.60 1.37 -1.50
N VAL A 61 1.48 2.37 -1.43
CA VAL A 61 2.64 2.53 -2.32
C VAL A 61 3.94 2.59 -1.53
N ASP A 62 5.02 2.11 -2.15
CA ASP A 62 6.39 2.35 -1.72
C ASP A 62 6.99 3.47 -2.59
N ILE A 63 7.44 4.55 -1.95
CA ILE A 63 8.11 5.66 -2.62
C ILE A 63 9.53 5.85 -2.07
N THR A 64 10.44 6.24 -2.95
CA THR A 64 11.77 6.72 -2.58
C THR A 64 11.98 8.11 -3.15
N LEU A 65 12.34 9.06 -2.32
CA LEU A 65 12.64 10.44 -2.70
C LEU A 65 14.07 10.57 -3.25
N LYS A 66 14.30 11.53 -4.15
CA LYS A 66 15.64 11.86 -4.67
C LYS A 66 16.54 12.44 -3.58
N ALA A 67 16.02 13.41 -2.83
CA ALA A 67 16.68 14.05 -1.71
C ALA A 67 15.98 13.66 -0.39
N PRO A 68 16.70 13.65 0.75
CA PRO A 68 16.02 13.60 2.04
C PRO A 68 15.12 14.83 2.17
N MET A 69 13.88 14.65 2.59
CA MET A 69 13.08 15.80 2.99
C MET A 69 13.63 16.31 4.32
N GLY A 70 14.28 17.47 4.27
CA GLY A 70 14.65 18.25 5.46
C GLY A 70 13.40 18.88 6.10
N ALA A 71 13.43 20.19 6.33
CA ALA A 71 12.37 20.95 7.00
C ALA A 71 10.96 20.84 6.36
N ALA A 72 10.85 20.43 5.08
CA ALA A 72 9.59 20.26 4.36
C ALA A 72 8.68 19.14 4.91
N ALA A 73 9.24 18.19 5.68
CA ALA A 73 8.45 17.17 6.36
C ALA A 73 7.88 17.63 7.73
N ALA A 74 7.92 18.93 8.02
CA ALA A 74 7.40 19.55 9.24
C ALA A 74 7.82 18.87 10.57
N GLY A 75 9.00 18.23 10.59
CA GLY A 75 9.48 17.46 11.75
C GLY A 75 8.74 16.15 12.01
N GLN A 76 7.83 15.73 11.13
CA GLN A 76 7.01 14.52 11.27
C GLN A 76 7.78 13.24 10.93
N VAL A 77 8.95 13.33 10.31
CA VAL A 77 9.80 12.18 9.96
C VAL A 77 11.29 12.53 10.02
N SER A 78 12.12 11.51 10.24
CA SER A 78 13.58 11.67 10.29
C SER A 78 14.12 12.31 9.01
N ALA A 79 14.90 13.38 9.17
CA ALA A 79 15.43 14.19 8.07
C ALA A 79 16.35 13.43 7.10
N THR A 80 16.80 12.22 7.43
CA THR A 80 17.66 11.39 6.56
C THR A 80 16.90 10.27 5.84
N ARG A 81 15.64 10.02 6.21
CA ARG A 81 14.83 8.95 5.62
C ARG A 81 14.38 9.35 4.22
N LYS A 82 14.63 8.47 3.24
CA LYS A 82 14.23 8.66 1.84
C LYS A 82 13.14 7.70 1.37
N LYS A 83 12.90 6.61 2.10
CA LYS A 83 11.98 5.54 1.74
C LYS A 83 10.76 5.56 2.65
N PHE A 84 9.59 5.55 2.04
CA PHE A 84 8.32 5.62 2.75
C PHE A 84 7.33 4.64 2.14
N ARG A 85 6.46 4.10 3.00
CA ARG A 85 5.35 3.23 2.64
C ARG A 85 4.09 3.81 3.24
N GLY A 86 3.04 4.00 2.44
CA GLY A 86 1.78 4.57 2.92
C GLY A 86 0.69 4.53 1.85
N THR A 87 -0.54 4.87 2.24
CA THR A 87 -1.68 5.00 1.34
C THR A 87 -1.49 6.26 0.49
N LEU A 88 -1.61 6.12 -0.83
CA LEU A 88 -1.50 7.23 -1.76
C LEU A 88 -2.80 8.05 -1.79
N GLU A 89 -2.71 9.35 -1.62
CA GLU A 89 -3.85 10.27 -1.70
C GLU A 89 -3.54 11.47 -2.60
N ARG A 90 -4.57 11.97 -3.27
CA ARG A 90 -4.49 13.19 -4.08
C ARG A 90 -4.86 14.39 -3.22
N VAL A 91 -4.01 15.42 -3.21
CA VAL A 91 -4.25 16.66 -2.44
C VAL A 91 -4.75 17.78 -3.34
N ALA A 92 -4.11 17.96 -4.50
CA ALA A 92 -4.47 18.97 -5.49
C ALA A 92 -4.05 18.50 -6.90
N ALA A 93 -4.29 19.30 -7.94
CA ALA A 93 -3.77 19.02 -9.28
C ALA A 93 -2.23 19.00 -9.26
N GLY A 94 -1.62 17.87 -9.61
CA GLY A 94 -0.16 17.69 -9.64
C GLY A 94 0.53 17.47 -8.28
N SER A 95 -0.20 17.49 -7.15
CA SER A 95 0.35 17.26 -5.80
C SER A 95 -0.26 16.04 -5.13
N TRP A 96 0.61 15.18 -4.61
CA TRP A 96 0.28 13.90 -4.02
C TRP A 96 0.73 13.86 -2.57
N GLN A 97 0.11 12.99 -1.77
CA GLN A 97 0.61 12.67 -0.45
C GLN A 97 0.56 11.17 -0.19
N ILE A 98 1.43 10.69 0.69
CA ILE A 98 1.27 9.38 1.31
C ILE A 98 0.91 9.54 2.79
N VAL A 99 0.01 8.68 3.27
CA VAL A 99 -0.42 8.64 4.66
C VAL A 99 -0.02 7.30 5.29
N TRP A 100 0.61 7.33 6.47
CA TRP A 100 0.96 6.11 7.19
C TRP A 100 0.83 6.28 8.71
N SER A 101 0.60 5.18 9.41
CA SER A 101 0.61 5.14 10.87
C SER A 101 1.91 4.54 11.37
N GLU A 102 2.61 5.24 12.27
CA GLU A 102 3.71 4.63 13.03
C GLU A 102 3.15 3.96 14.27
N GLU A 103 2.69 2.72 14.11
CA GLU A 103 2.24 1.94 15.25
C GLU A 103 3.47 1.40 16.00
N PRO A 104 3.65 1.72 17.30
CA PRO A 104 4.79 1.21 18.05
C PRO A 104 4.69 -0.32 18.10
N ILE A 105 5.71 -1.00 17.56
CA ILE A 105 5.84 -2.47 17.63
C ILE A 105 5.77 -2.86 19.10
N ALA A 106 4.67 -3.49 19.50
CA ALA A 106 4.53 -3.99 20.87
C ALA A 106 5.60 -5.08 21.06
N LYS A 107 6.36 -4.97 22.15
CA LYS A 107 7.33 -6.02 22.53
C LYS A 107 6.61 -7.38 22.55
N PRO A 108 7.26 -8.48 22.12
CA PRO A 108 6.68 -9.81 22.20
C PRO A 108 6.18 -10.09 23.62
N GLY A 109 4.89 -10.39 23.78
CA GLY A 109 4.25 -10.68 25.08
C GLY A 109 3.50 -9.52 25.76
N ALA A 110 3.53 -8.30 25.22
CA ALA A 110 2.78 -7.18 25.80
C ALA A 110 1.29 -7.22 25.42
N LYS A 111 0.40 -7.32 26.43
CA LYS A 111 -1.05 -7.17 26.21
C LYS A 111 -1.37 -5.73 25.84
N VAL A 112 -1.85 -5.52 24.61
CA VAL A 112 -2.30 -4.21 24.13
C VAL A 112 -3.59 -3.84 24.87
N SER A 113 -3.55 -2.80 25.71
CA SER A 113 -4.72 -2.38 26.49
C SER A 113 -5.77 -1.70 25.60
N LYS A 114 -7.07 -1.85 25.93
CA LYS A 114 -8.18 -1.14 25.29
C LYS A 114 -8.14 0.39 25.46
N LYS A 115 -7.27 0.93 26.32
CA LYS A 115 -7.08 2.38 26.55
C LYS A 115 -5.89 2.96 25.79
N ARG A 116 -5.32 2.25 24.82
CA ARG A 116 -4.16 2.74 24.05
C ARG A 116 -4.58 3.93 23.19
N ALA A 117 -3.82 5.02 23.26
CA ALA A 117 -3.98 6.17 22.37
C ALA A 117 -3.81 5.71 20.90
N PRO A 118 -4.62 6.24 19.96
CA PRO A 118 -4.51 5.89 18.55
C PRO A 118 -3.11 6.21 18.02
N ALA A 119 -2.62 5.39 17.11
CA ALA A 119 -1.30 5.60 16.52
C ALA A 119 -1.27 6.96 15.79
N PRO A 120 -0.18 7.75 15.94
CA PRO A 120 -0.04 8.98 15.19
C PRO A 120 -0.03 8.67 13.70
N VAL A 121 -0.88 9.39 12.97
CA VAL A 121 -0.97 9.32 11.52
C VAL A 121 -0.09 10.44 10.96
N HIS A 122 0.81 10.08 10.06
CA HIS A 122 1.73 10.99 9.38
C HIS A 122 1.27 11.14 7.93
N ALA A 123 1.43 12.34 7.38
CA ALA A 123 1.18 12.63 5.97
C ALA A 123 2.42 13.29 5.37
N LEU A 124 2.82 12.87 4.16
CA LEU A 124 3.95 13.44 3.44
C LEU A 124 3.52 13.84 2.04
N GLY A 125 3.45 15.14 1.81
CA GLY A 125 3.22 15.71 0.48
C GLY A 125 4.48 15.64 -0.39
N PHE A 126 4.30 15.40 -1.69
CA PHE A 126 5.35 15.41 -2.70
C PHE A 126 4.78 15.73 -4.09
N VAL A 127 5.66 16.12 -5.00
CA VAL A 127 5.40 16.18 -6.45
C VAL A 127 6.17 15.08 -7.19
N LEU A 128 5.70 14.68 -8.37
CA LEU A 128 6.24 13.52 -9.10
C LEU A 128 7.75 13.64 -9.41
N ASN A 129 8.26 14.85 -9.65
CA ASN A 129 9.66 15.08 -9.98
C ASN A 129 10.60 14.93 -8.76
N GLU A 130 10.10 14.92 -7.53
CA GLU A 130 10.87 14.69 -6.30
C GLU A 130 11.12 13.20 -6.05
N LEU A 131 10.35 12.33 -6.71
CA LEU A 131 10.46 10.88 -6.57
C LEU A 131 11.62 10.34 -7.40
N LYS A 132 12.45 9.51 -6.77
CA LYS A 132 13.44 8.66 -7.44
C LYS A 132 12.77 7.42 -8.01
N GLU A 133 11.89 6.80 -7.23
CA GLU A 133 11.13 5.61 -7.61
C GLU A 133 9.80 5.60 -6.84
N ALA A 134 8.77 5.03 -7.46
CA ALA A 134 7.49 4.76 -6.85
C ALA A 134 6.94 3.44 -7.41
N ARG A 135 6.29 2.66 -6.56
CA ARG A 135 5.70 1.37 -6.92
C ARG A 135 4.53 1.05 -5.99
N LEU A 136 3.61 0.20 -6.45
CA LEU A 136 2.63 -0.42 -5.55
C LEU A 136 3.37 -1.25 -4.49
N ALA A 137 2.90 -1.18 -3.25
CA ALA A 137 3.46 -1.98 -2.17
C ALA A 137 3.01 -3.43 -2.35
N PRO A 138 3.91 -4.43 -2.24
CA PRO A 138 3.59 -5.84 -2.48
C PRO A 138 2.83 -6.46 -1.29
N ILE A 139 1.64 -5.93 -0.99
CA ILE A 139 0.78 -6.37 0.10
C ILE A 139 -0.36 -7.17 -0.50
N VAL A 140 -0.46 -8.44 -0.10
CA VAL A 140 -1.55 -9.34 -0.46
C VAL A 140 -2.59 -9.37 0.66
N ASP A 141 -3.80 -8.88 0.39
CA ASP A 141 -4.95 -9.08 1.28
C ASP A 141 -5.74 -10.30 0.80
N PHE A 142 -5.77 -11.36 1.61
CA PHE A 142 -6.55 -12.57 1.35
C PHE A 142 -7.98 -12.48 1.90
N LYS A 143 -8.35 -11.39 2.59
CA LYS A 143 -9.75 -11.04 2.81
C LYS A 143 -10.29 -10.41 1.52
N GLY A 144 -11.33 -11.02 0.97
CA GLY A 144 -11.86 -10.74 -0.36
C GLY A 144 -11.98 -9.25 -0.74
N ARG A 145 -11.84 -9.01 -2.05
CA ARG A 145 -11.92 -7.73 -2.77
C ARG A 145 -12.56 -6.61 -1.94
N LYS A 146 -11.74 -5.74 -1.34
CA LYS A 146 -12.21 -4.39 -1.00
C LYS A 146 -12.57 -3.72 -2.31
N GLY A 147 -13.85 -3.42 -2.49
CA GLY A 147 -14.33 -2.72 -3.68
C GLY A 147 -13.53 -1.43 -3.85
N ALA A 148 -12.90 -1.27 -5.00
CA ALA A 148 -12.47 0.04 -5.46
C ALA A 148 -13.74 0.88 -5.65
N GLY A 149 -13.97 1.86 -4.78
CA GLY A 149 -15.06 2.82 -4.96
C GLY A 149 -15.62 3.40 -3.68
N LEU A 150 -15.14 4.60 -3.33
CA LEU A 150 -15.91 5.84 -3.14
C LEU A 150 -15.12 6.74 -2.19
N VAL A 151 -14.28 7.61 -2.76
CA VAL A 151 -13.84 8.82 -2.08
C VAL A 151 -15.02 9.79 -2.20
N ASP A 152 -15.78 9.94 -1.12
CA ASP A 152 -16.92 10.83 -1.05
C ASP A 152 -16.41 12.27 -1.20
N THR A 153 -16.57 12.85 -2.38
CA THR A 153 -16.34 14.28 -2.59
C THR A 153 -17.63 14.99 -2.23
N ALA A 154 -17.83 15.23 -0.94
CA ALA A 154 -18.85 16.17 -0.49
C ALA A 154 -18.20 17.56 -0.40
N ALA A 155 -18.35 18.31 -1.49
CA ALA A 155 -18.25 19.76 -1.50
C ALA A 155 -19.18 20.34 -0.42
N SER A 156 -18.67 21.29 0.36
CA SER A 156 -19.50 22.30 1.03
C SER A 156 -19.06 23.66 0.52
N MET A 157 -19.85 24.15 -0.42
CA MET A 157 -19.81 25.50 -0.97
C MET A 157 -21.24 25.99 -0.83
N ASP A 158 -21.52 26.72 0.25
CA ASP A 158 -22.71 27.56 0.44
C ASP A 158 -22.50 28.43 1.67
N GLN A 159 -22.13 29.70 1.47
CA GLN A 159 -22.52 30.81 2.34
C GLN A 159 -22.89 32.00 1.45
N GLU A 160 -24.16 31.96 1.03
CA GLU A 160 -25.16 33.00 1.19
C GLU A 160 -24.64 34.46 1.29
N THR A 161 -24.90 35.19 0.21
CA THR A 161 -25.00 36.65 0.15
C THR A 161 -26.16 37.15 1.02
N GLY A 162 -25.88 38.12 1.90
CA GLY A 162 -26.89 38.89 2.60
C GLY A 162 -26.31 40.19 3.17
N GLU A 163 -26.41 41.27 2.40
CA GLU A 163 -26.96 42.57 2.85
C GLU A 163 -27.41 43.38 1.62
#